data_AF-A0A699RFD7-F1
#
_entry.id   AF-A0A699RFD7-F1
#
_cell.length_a   1.000
_cell.length_b   1.000
_cell.length_c   1.000
_cell.angle_alpha   90.00
_cell.angle_beta   90.00
_cell.angle_gamma   90.00
#
_symmetry.space_group_name_H-M   'P 1'
#
loop_
_entity.id
_entity.type
_entity.pdbx_description
1 polymer ?
#
loop_
_entity_poly.entity_id
_entity_poly.type
_entity_poly.pdbx_seq_one_letter_code
_entity_poly.pdbx_strand_id
1 'polypeptide(L)'
;MKLMTKVYCPGNEVHKMETELCNLTVKGNDLTAYTQRFQELIMLCTRMVPDEEDKVERFIGGLPDNIQGNVIAANPARLQDAIRIAKQLMDKKLHGYAARSDENKRMMESNPRDNHG
;
A
#
# COMPACT_ATOMS: atom_id res chain seq x y z
N MET A 1 5.22 -12.25 42.30
CA MET A 1 6.38 -11.69 41.56
C MET A 1 5.89 -11.18 40.22
N LYS A 2 6.04 -9.88 39.94
CA LYS A 2 5.66 -9.27 38.65
C LYS A 2 6.91 -9.30 37.76
N LEU A 3 6.91 -10.12 36.72
CA LEU A 3 7.97 -10.14 35.71
C LEU A 3 7.98 -8.79 35.00
N MET A 4 8.88 -7.89 35.43
CA MET A 4 9.19 -6.67 34.69
C MET A 4 10.11 -7.04 33.53
N THR A 5 9.57 -7.59 32.46
CA THR A 5 10.19 -7.50 31.14
C THR A 5 10.00 -6.07 30.61
N LYS A 6 10.58 -5.10 31.31
CA LYS A 6 10.82 -3.78 30.74
C LYS A 6 12.10 -3.93 29.92
N VAL A 7 11.96 -4.55 28.75
CA VAL A 7 13.01 -4.54 27.73
C VAL A 7 13.32 -3.08 27.49
N TYR A 8 14.46 -2.62 27.99
CA TYR A 8 14.92 -1.26 27.80
C TYR A 8 15.24 -1.13 26.31
N CYS A 9 14.32 -0.57 25.53
CA CYS A 9 14.66 -0.03 24.23
C CYS A 9 15.39 1.30 24.51
N PRO A 10 16.68 1.44 24.16
CA PRO A 10 17.38 2.71 24.20
C PRO A 10 16.50 3.76 23.50
N GLY A 11 16.29 4.92 24.12
CA GLY A 11 15.42 5.98 23.55
C GLY A 11 15.83 6.38 22.13
N ASN A 12 17.11 6.22 21.78
CA ASN A 12 17.64 6.46 20.44
C ASN A 12 17.11 5.46 19.39
N GLU A 13 16.84 4.21 19.77
CA GLU A 13 16.27 3.21 18.87
C GLU A 13 14.78 3.46 18.64
N VAL A 14 14.04 3.83 19.69
CA VAL A 14 12.63 4.24 19.56
C VAL A 14 12.57 5.42 18.60
N HIS A 15 13.32 6.50 18.86
CA HIS A 15 13.34 7.70 18.03
C HIS A 15 13.67 7.42 16.55
N LYS A 16 14.60 6.49 16.29
CA LYS A 16 14.93 6.05 14.95
C LYS A 16 13.75 5.36 14.26
N MET A 17 13.03 4.50 14.97
CA MET A 17 11.81 3.86 14.47
C MET A 17 10.69 4.87 14.22
N GLU A 18 10.54 5.90 15.07
CA GLU A 18 9.57 6.99 14.85
C GLU A 18 9.87 7.72 13.54
N THR A 19 11.14 8.07 13.36
CA THR A 19 11.62 8.77 12.17
C THR A 19 11.41 7.91 10.93
N GLU A 20 11.69 6.61 11.03
CA GLU A 20 11.45 5.68 9.93
C GLU A 20 9.97 5.58 9.59
N LEU A 21 9.09 5.42 10.59
CA LEU A 21 7.65 5.31 10.39
C LEU A 21 7.06 6.57 9.74
N CYS A 22 7.48 7.76 10.18
CA CYS A 22 7.03 9.03 9.61
C CYS A 22 7.51 9.26 8.16
N ASN A 23 8.65 8.68 7.79
CA ASN A 23 9.22 8.80 6.44
C ASN A 23 8.94 7.58 5.55
N LEU A 24 8.15 6.62 6.03
CA LEU A 24 7.92 5.38 5.29
C LEU A 24 6.96 5.64 4.13
N THR A 25 7.44 5.38 2.91
CA THR A 25 6.65 5.49 1.68
C THR A 25 6.79 4.22 0.84
N VAL A 26 5.77 3.92 0.03
CA VAL A 26 5.87 2.85 -0.97
C VAL A 26 6.97 3.18 -1.98
N LYS A 27 7.84 2.21 -2.26
CA LYS A 27 8.90 2.33 -3.27
C LYS A 27 8.51 1.55 -4.52
N GLY A 28 8.43 2.24 -5.66
CA GLY A 28 7.98 1.63 -6.92
C GLY A 28 6.56 1.08 -6.80
N ASN A 29 6.38 -0.21 -7.07
CA ASN A 29 5.10 -0.93 -6.93
C ASN A 29 5.13 -1.98 -5.79
N ASP A 30 6.11 -1.91 -4.89
CA ASP A 30 6.26 -2.92 -3.83
C ASP A 30 5.45 -2.57 -2.58
N LEU A 31 4.13 -2.78 -2.67
CA LEU A 31 3.23 -2.63 -1.52
C LEU A 31 3.50 -3.68 -0.43
N THR A 32 3.98 -4.87 -0.80
CA THR A 32 4.18 -5.97 0.14
C THR A 32 5.30 -5.63 1.12
N ALA A 33 6.46 -5.18 0.62
CA ALA A 33 7.56 -4.75 1.47
C ALA A 33 7.17 -3.55 2.35
N TYR A 34 6.44 -2.58 1.79
CA TYR A 34 5.92 -1.44 2.55
C TYR A 34 5.00 -1.89 3.69
N THR A 35 4.02 -2.75 3.40
CA THR A 35 3.04 -3.23 4.38
C THR A 35 3.72 -4.03 5.49
N GLN A 36 4.64 -4.91 5.13
CA GLN A 36 5.41 -5.70 6.09
C GLN A 36 6.20 -4.77 7.02
N ARG A 37 6.94 -3.81 6.45
CA ARG A 37 7.76 -2.88 7.24
C ARG A 37 6.92 -2.00 8.17
N PHE A 38 5.79 -1.52 7.67
CA PHE A 38 4.85 -0.72 8.45
C PHE A 38 4.29 -1.51 9.65
N GLN A 39 3.91 -2.78 9.45
CA GLN A 39 3.43 -3.65 10.52
C GLN A 39 4.51 -3.97 11.56
N GLU A 40 5.75 -4.22 11.12
CA GLU A 40 6.90 -4.39 12.01
C GLU A 40 7.12 -3.14 12.89
N LEU A 41 7.10 -1.94 12.30
CA LEU A 41 7.30 -0.69 13.02
C LEU A 41 6.17 -0.41 14.03
N ILE A 42 4.90 -0.65 13.67
CA ILE A 42 3.77 -0.52 14.61
C ILE A 42 3.90 -1.51 15.76
N MET A 43 4.33 -2.74 15.47
CA MET A 43 4.50 -3.77 16.51
C MET A 43 5.60 -3.38 17.50
N LEU A 44 6.72 -2.83 17.01
CA LEU A 44 7.82 -2.36 17.84
C LEU A 44 7.47 -1.07 18.60
N CYS A 45 6.65 -0.20 18.02
CA CYS A 45 6.23 1.09 18.58
C CYS A 45 4.75 1.13 18.96
N THR A 46 4.24 0.07 19.61
CA THR A 46 2.78 -0.08 19.88
C THR A 46 2.18 1.08 20.68
N ARG A 47 2.99 1.77 21.49
CA ARG A 47 2.57 2.94 22.27
C ARG A 47 2.32 4.20 21.45
N MET A 48 2.88 4.27 20.24
CA MET A 48 2.85 5.47 19.40
C MET A 48 1.69 5.50 18.42
N VAL A 49 1.20 4.31 18.04
CA VAL A 49 0.08 4.15 17.12
C VAL A 49 -0.99 3.32 17.83
N PRO A 50 -1.57 3.86 18.93
CA PRO A 50 -2.41 3.07 19.83
C PRO A 50 -3.74 2.67 19.19
N ASP A 51 -4.30 3.55 18.37
CA ASP A 51 -5.63 3.40 17.81
C ASP A 51 -5.60 2.93 16.35
N GLU A 52 -6.65 2.23 15.94
CA GLU A 52 -6.74 1.69 14.58
C GLU A 52 -6.85 2.79 13.52
N GLU A 53 -7.46 3.93 13.88
CA GLU A 53 -7.60 5.11 13.01
C GLU A 53 -6.22 5.71 12.68
N ASP A 54 -5.34 5.89 13.68
CA ASP A 54 -3.98 6.40 13.48
C ASP A 54 -3.15 5.44 12.59
N LYS A 55 -3.36 4.12 12.71
CA LYS A 55 -2.72 3.15 11.80
C LYS A 55 -3.18 3.33 10.37
N VAL A 56 -4.48 3.55 10.16
CA VAL A 56 -5.06 3.75 8.84
C VAL A 56 -4.53 5.04 8.22
N GLU A 57 -4.58 6.15 8.96
CA GLU A 57 -4.11 7.46 8.46
C GLU A 57 -2.64 7.42 8.07
N ARG A 58 -1.78 6.86 8.93
CA ARG A 58 -0.34 6.73 8.65
C ARG A 58 -0.05 5.81 7.47
N PHE A 59 -0.78 4.71 7.35
CA PHE A 59 -0.64 3.81 6.21
C PHE A 59 -1.01 4.51 4.90
N ILE A 60 -2.13 5.24 4.90
CA ILE A 60 -2.58 6.01 3.73
C ILE A 60 -1.55 7.09 3.37
N GLY A 61 -0.95 7.76 4.36
CA GLY A 61 0.05 8.80 4.15
C GLY A 61 1.34 8.34 3.46
N GLY A 62 1.68 7.04 3.52
CA GLY A 62 2.82 6.49 2.80
C GLY A 62 2.50 5.96 1.40
N LEU A 63 1.24 6.01 0.96
CA LEU A 63 0.83 5.56 -0.37
C LEU A 63 1.15 6.60 -1.45
N PRO A 64 1.37 6.18 -2.71
CA PRO A 64 1.50 7.12 -3.82
C PRO A 64 0.21 7.90 -4.06
N ASP A 65 0.31 9.19 -4.42
CA ASP A 65 -0.83 10.11 -4.62
C ASP A 65 -1.96 9.53 -5.49
N ASN A 66 -1.60 8.79 -6.55
CA ASN A 66 -2.56 8.20 -7.48
C ASN A 66 -3.39 7.05 -6.87
N ILE A 67 -2.98 6.51 -5.72
CA ILE A 67 -3.70 5.49 -4.95
C ILE A 67 -4.33 6.13 -3.71
N GLN A 68 -3.61 7.03 -3.04
CA GLN A 68 -3.99 7.63 -1.78
C GLN A 68 -5.42 8.21 -1.80
N GLY A 69 -5.76 9.05 -2.79
CA GLY A 69 -7.08 9.67 -2.87
C GLY A 69 -8.23 8.64 -2.99
N ASN A 70 -8.00 7.54 -3.70
CA ASN A 70 -8.99 6.47 -3.86
C ASN A 70 -9.18 5.66 -2.57
N VAL A 71 -8.09 5.44 -1.82
CA VAL A 71 -8.17 4.75 -0.51
C VAL A 71 -8.88 5.63 0.51
N ILE A 72 -8.60 6.94 0.55
CA ILE A 72 -9.31 7.91 1.38
C ILE A 72 -10.81 7.88 1.07
N ALA A 73 -11.19 7.93 -0.22
CA ALA A 73 -12.60 7.89 -0.63
C ALA A 73 -13.31 6.60 -0.22
N ALA A 74 -12.59 5.48 -0.14
CA ALA A 74 -13.15 4.20 0.31
C ALA A 74 -13.34 4.12 1.84
N ASN A 75 -12.82 5.09 2.60
CA ASN A 75 -12.98 5.25 4.04
C ASN A 75 -12.81 3.95 4.85
N PRO A 76 -11.62 3.30 4.79
CA PRO A 76 -11.38 2.04 5.48
C PRO A 76 -11.40 2.23 7.01
N ALA A 77 -12.22 1.43 7.70
CA ALA A 77 -12.30 1.45 9.16
C ALA A 77 -11.16 0.68 9.86
N ARG A 78 -10.41 -0.14 9.12
CA ARG A 78 -9.34 -0.99 9.63
C ARG A 78 -8.12 -0.95 8.72
N LEU A 79 -6.94 -1.13 9.30
CA LEU A 79 -5.68 -1.16 8.54
C LEU A 79 -5.70 -2.24 7.44
N GLN A 80 -6.26 -3.41 7.74
CA GLN A 80 -6.38 -4.51 6.76
C GLN A 80 -7.26 -4.14 5.57
N ASP A 81 -8.30 -3.33 5.78
CA ASP A 81 -9.15 -2.87 4.68
C ASP A 81 -8.38 -1.89 3.79
N ALA A 82 -7.61 -0.97 4.39
CA ALA A 82 -6.75 -0.04 3.66
C ALA A 82 -5.70 -0.78 2.81
N ILE A 83 -5.02 -1.79 3.38
CA ILE A 83 -4.05 -2.64 2.68
C ILE A 83 -4.70 -3.35 1.49
N ARG A 84 -5.87 -3.97 1.71
CA ARG A 84 -6.60 -4.69 0.67
C ARG A 84 -6.99 -3.77 -0.48
N ILE A 85 -7.55 -2.59 -0.19
CA ILE A 85 -7.98 -1.61 -1.19
C ILE A 85 -6.77 -1.10 -1.99
N ALA A 86 -5.69 -0.72 -1.30
CA ALA A 86 -4.45 -0.27 -1.95
C ALA A 86 -3.90 -1.31 -2.92
N LYS A 87 -3.88 -2.59 -2.51
CA LYS A 87 -3.45 -3.71 -3.36
C LYS A 87 -4.32 -3.85 -4.60
N GLN A 88 -5.65 -3.86 -4.44
CA GLN A 88 -6.58 -3.95 -5.56
C GLN A 88 -6.40 -2.82 -6.58
N LEU A 89 -6.14 -1.59 -6.11
CA LEU A 89 -5.93 -0.44 -6.97
C LEU A 89 -4.62 -0.55 -7.76
N MET A 90 -3.55 -1.07 -7.15
CA MET A 90 -2.28 -1.31 -7.86
C MET A 90 -2.38 -2.47 -8.86
N ASP A 91 -3.03 -3.58 -8.49
CA ASP A 91 -3.23 -4.73 -9.37
C ASP A 91 -4.11 -4.39 -10.58
N LYS A 92 -5.16 -3.58 -10.38
CA LYS A 92 -6.04 -3.12 -11.46
C LYS A 92 -5.29 -2.25 -12.49
N LYS A 93 -4.31 -1.46 -12.03
CA LYS A 93 -3.49 -0.65 -12.93
C LYS A 93 -2.61 -1.53 -13.83
N LEU A 94 -2.03 -2.61 -13.29
CA LEU A 94 -1.30 -3.60 -14.10
C LEU A 94 -2.20 -4.26 -15.16
N HIS A 95 -3.43 -4.61 -14.80
CA HIS A 95 -4.36 -5.28 -15.71
C HIS A 95 -4.96 -4.34 -16.78
N GLY A 96 -5.17 -3.06 -16.46
CA GLY A 96 -5.68 -2.06 -17.42
C GLY A 96 -4.73 -1.80 -18.60
N TYR A 97 -3.41 -1.95 -18.41
CA TYR A 97 -2.44 -1.88 -19.51
C TYR A 97 -2.44 -3.14 -20.37
N ALA A 98 -2.64 -4.33 -19.79
CA ALA A 98 -2.72 -5.59 -20.54
C ALA A 98 -3.99 -5.67 -21.41
N ALA A 99 -5.15 -5.26 -20.88
CA ALA A 99 -6.42 -5.31 -21.61
C ALA A 99 -6.45 -4.39 -22.85
N ARG A 100 -5.86 -3.18 -22.76
CA ARG A 100 -5.74 -2.29 -23.92
C ARG A 100 -4.80 -2.84 -25.00
N SER A 101 -3.82 -3.67 -24.63
CA SER A 101 -2.93 -4.31 -25.61
C SER A 101 -3.63 -5.40 -26.42
N ASP A 102 -4.52 -6.18 -25.80
CA ASP A 102 -5.29 -7.22 -26.50
C ASP A 102 -6.37 -6.63 -27.43
N GLU A 103 -7.02 -5.54 -27.02
CA GLU A 103 -8.03 -4.87 -27.84
C GLU A 103 -7.39 -4.20 -29.08
N ASN A 104 -6.26 -3.51 -28.91
CA ASN A 104 -5.53 -2.93 -30.05
C ASN A 104 -4.99 -4.01 -31.02
N LYS A 105 -4.64 -5.20 -30.52
CA LYS A 105 -4.17 -6.32 -31.36
C LYS A 105 -5.32 -6.91 -32.21
N ARG A 106 -6.51 -7.08 -31.63
CA ARG A 106 -7.69 -7.60 -32.37
C ARG A 106 -8.22 -6.65 -33.43
N MET A 107 -8.05 -5.33 -33.25
CA MET A 107 -8.39 -4.33 -34.28
C MET A 107 -7.45 -4.38 -35.49
N MET A 108 -6.17 -4.74 -35.31
CA MET A 108 -5.20 -4.83 -36.41
C MET A 108 -5.36 -6.12 -37.23
N GLU A 109 -5.87 -7.21 -36.65
CA GLU A 109 -6.14 -8.47 -37.36
C GLU A 109 -7.48 -8.51 -38.11
N SER A 110 -8.39 -7.56 -37.87
CA SER A 110 -9.77 -7.59 -38.42
C SER A 110 -9.95 -6.76 -39.70
N ASN A 111 -8.92 -6.58 -40.52
CA ASN A 111 -9.08 -5.94 -41.84
C ASN A 111 -9.07 -7.00 -42.97
N PRO A 112 -10.19 -7.68 -43.26
CA PRO A 112 -10.31 -8.44 -44.48
C PRO A 112 -10.30 -7.42 -45.63
N ARG A 113 -9.26 -7.47 -46.46
CA ARG A 113 -9.29 -6.85 -47.78
C ARG A 113 -10.25 -7.68 -48.62
N ASP A 114 -11.54 -7.40 -48.49
CA ASP A 114 -12.52 -7.79 -49.49
C ASP A 114 -12.29 -6.94 -50.73
N ASN A 115 -11.70 -7.53 -51.76
CA ASN A 115 -11.77 -6.98 -53.10
C ASN A 115 -12.29 -8.08 -54.04
N HIS A 116 -13.60 -8.07 -54.23
CA HIS A 116 -14.30 -8.69 -55.35
C HIS A 116 -13.86 -8.04 -56.67
N GLY A 117 -13.69 -8.84 -57.73
CA GLY A 117 -13.54 -8.37 -59.11
C GLY A 117 -12.61 -9.24 -59.95
#